data_AF-A0A3B9KQU7-F1
#
_entry.id   AF-A0A3B9KQU7-F1
#
_cell.length_a   1.000
_cell.length_b   1.000
_cell.length_c   1.000
_cell.angle_alpha   90.00
_cell.angle_beta   90.00
_cell.angle_gamma   90.00
#
_symmetry.space_group_name_H-M   'P 1'
#
loop_
_entity.id
_entity.type
_entity.pdbx_description
1 polymer ?
#
loop_
_entity_poly.entity_id
_entity_poly.type
_entity_poly.pdbx_seq_one_letter_code
_entity_poly.pdbx_strand_id
1 'polypeptide(L)'
;MKGKAHCYPRDHINTDEIIPARYLNMDQERELAAHAMEDIDKTFVKKVNEGDFIVAGEDFGCGSSREHAVWALRGAGIRAVIAGSFARIFYRN
;
A
#
# COMPACT_ATOMS: atom_id res chain seq x y z
N MET A 1 0.42 -12.50 -14.95
CA MET A 1 -0.55 -12.41 -13.82
C MET A 1 -1.76 -11.61 -14.29
N LYS A 2 -2.94 -11.77 -13.66
CA LYS A 2 -4.17 -11.01 -13.98
C LYS A 2 -4.85 -10.59 -12.67
N GLY A 3 -5.46 -9.41 -12.65
CA GLY A 3 -6.04 -8.76 -11.48
C GLY A 3 -6.49 -7.35 -11.83
N LYS A 4 -7.30 -6.72 -10.98
CA LYS A 4 -7.77 -5.35 -11.16
C LYS A 4 -6.68 -4.36 -10.75
N ALA A 5 -6.55 -3.27 -11.51
CA ALA A 5 -5.67 -2.15 -11.15
C ALA A 5 -6.44 -1.12 -10.30
N HIS A 6 -5.88 -0.77 -9.14
CA HIS A 6 -6.29 0.35 -8.31
C HIS A 6 -5.34 1.51 -8.59
N CYS A 7 -5.82 2.48 -9.39
CA CYS A 7 -4.98 3.56 -9.90
C CYS A 7 -5.09 4.82 -9.04
N TYR A 8 -3.94 5.32 -8.61
CA TYR A 8 -3.77 6.58 -7.90
C TYR A 8 -2.84 7.48 -8.72
N PRO A 9 -3.36 8.33 -9.62
CA PRO A 9 -2.56 9.09 -10.59
C PRO A 9 -1.88 10.30 -9.94
N ARG A 10 -1.01 10.06 -8.96
CA ARG A 10 -0.19 11.06 -8.28
C ARG A 10 1.15 10.47 -7.82
N ASP A 11 2.10 11.35 -7.59
CA ASP A 11 3.41 11.04 -7.04
C ASP A 11 3.38 11.09 -5.50
N HIS A 12 4.45 10.59 -4.88
CA HIS A 12 4.72 10.70 -3.44
C HIS A 12 3.59 10.14 -2.55
N ILE A 13 3.06 8.95 -2.90
CA ILE A 13 2.24 8.19 -1.96
C ILE A 13 3.17 7.68 -0.86
N ASN A 14 3.07 8.26 0.33
CA ASN A 14 4.00 7.96 1.41
C ASN A 14 3.49 6.82 2.31
N THR A 15 4.36 6.30 3.18
CA THR A 15 4.02 5.17 4.06
C THR A 15 2.92 5.46 5.08
N ASP A 16 2.73 6.71 5.51
CA ASP A 16 1.63 7.10 6.40
C ASP A 16 0.28 6.98 5.70
N GLU A 17 0.26 7.26 4.40
CA GLU A 17 -0.95 7.18 3.59
C GLU A 17 -1.28 5.74 3.16
N ILE A 18 -0.26 4.88 3.02
CA ILE A 18 -0.44 3.44 2.81
C ILE A 18 -0.95 2.77 4.08
N ILE A 19 -0.35 3.09 5.23
CA ILE A 19 -0.79 2.62 6.55
C ILE A 19 -0.58 3.72 7.61
N PRO A 20 -1.66 4.25 8.19
CA PRO A 20 -1.54 5.32 9.17
C PRO A 20 -0.81 4.91 10.44
N ALA A 21 -0.05 5.85 11.03
CA ALA A 21 0.81 5.59 12.20
C ALA A 21 0.05 5.01 13.42
N ARG A 22 -1.26 5.25 13.50
CA ARG A 22 -2.17 4.73 14.54
C ARG A 22 -2.33 3.20 14.55
N TYR A 23 -1.90 2.50 13.50
CA TYR A 23 -1.97 1.03 13.39
C TYR A 23 -0.61 0.33 13.54
N LEU A 24 0.46 1.07 13.85
CA LEU A 24 1.82 0.51 13.98
C LEU A 24 2.04 -0.27 15.29
N ASN A 25 0.98 -0.46 16.08
CA ASN A 25 0.94 -1.37 17.21
C ASN A 25 0.43 -2.78 16.85
N MET A 26 0.04 -3.00 15.59
CA MET A 26 -0.39 -4.29 15.06
C MET A 26 0.76 -4.94 14.29
N ASP A 27 0.96 -6.23 14.51
CA ASP A 27 2.01 -7.04 13.86
C ASP A 27 1.45 -8.05 12.85
N GLN A 28 0.13 -8.27 12.84
CA GLN A 28 -0.53 -9.19 11.93
C GLN A 28 -0.92 -8.51 10.61
N GLU A 29 -0.42 -9.02 9.49
CA GLU A 29 -0.73 -8.49 8.15
C GLU A 29 -2.23 -8.39 7.88
N ARG A 30 -3.01 -9.36 8.38
CA ARG A 30 -4.46 -9.38 8.21
C ARG A 30 -5.16 -8.22 8.93
N GLU A 31 -4.62 -7.79 10.07
CA GLU A 31 -5.16 -6.65 10.82
C GLU A 31 -4.77 -5.34 10.12
N LEU A 32 -3.51 -5.22 9.69
CA LEU A 32 -3.02 -4.08 8.91
C LEU A 32 -3.77 -3.92 7.56
N ALA A 33 -4.11 -5.03 6.91
CA ALA A 33 -4.85 -5.05 5.66
C ALA A 33 -6.22 -4.37 5.74
N ALA A 34 -6.87 -4.42 6.90
CA ALA A 34 -8.16 -3.75 7.14
C ALA A 34 -8.05 -2.22 7.09
N HIS A 35 -6.83 -1.69 7.15
CA HIS A 35 -6.51 -0.26 7.20
C HIS A 35 -5.64 0.20 6.03
N ALA A 36 -5.40 -0.67 5.04
CA ALA A 36 -4.58 -0.34 3.88
C ALA A 36 -5.22 0.80 3.07
N MET A 37 -4.39 1.79 2.72
CA MET A 37 -4.74 2.94 1.87
C MET A 37 -5.90 3.82 2.39
N GLU A 38 -6.34 3.68 3.64
CA GLU A 38 -7.60 4.26 4.11
C GLU A 38 -7.62 5.80 4.15
N ASP A 39 -6.46 6.43 4.33
CA ASP A 39 -6.33 7.89 4.33
C ASP A 39 -6.37 8.48 2.89
N ILE A 40 -6.17 7.64 1.85
CA ILE A 40 -6.29 8.02 0.43
C ILE A 40 -7.63 7.56 -0.16
N ASP A 41 -8.02 6.31 0.06
CA ASP A 41 -9.27 5.71 -0.43
C ASP A 41 -9.92 4.88 0.69
N LYS A 42 -10.85 5.52 1.41
CA LYS A 42 -11.67 4.92 2.47
C LYS A 42 -12.47 3.68 2.05
N THR A 43 -12.57 3.42 0.75
CA THR A 43 -13.30 2.29 0.18
C THR A 43 -12.38 1.24 -0.44
N PHE A 44 -11.05 1.42 -0.40
CA PHE A 44 -10.07 0.50 -0.98
C PHE A 44 -10.27 -0.93 -0.50
N VAL A 45 -10.36 -1.13 0.82
CA VAL A 45 -10.52 -2.46 1.45
C VAL A 45 -11.81 -3.18 1.01
N LYS A 46 -12.83 -2.44 0.55
CA LYS A 46 -14.07 -3.00 -0.01
C LYS A 46 -13.96 -3.36 -1.50
N LYS A 47 -12.98 -2.80 -2.21
CA LYS A 47 -12.79 -2.94 -3.65
C LYS A 47 -11.69 -3.95 -4.01
N VAL A 48 -10.69 -4.07 -3.14
CA VAL A 48 -9.49 -4.89 -3.37
C VAL A 48 -9.85 -6.38 -3.27
N ASN A 49 -9.29 -7.17 -4.17
CA ASN A 49 -9.36 -8.62 -4.15
C ASN A 49 -7.95 -9.20 -4.25
N GLU A 50 -7.80 -10.46 -3.83
CA GLU A 50 -6.55 -11.17 -3.97
C GLU A 50 -6.09 -11.22 -5.44
N GLY A 51 -4.86 -10.78 -5.69
CA GLY A 51 -4.27 -10.75 -7.02
C GLY A 51 -4.33 -9.39 -7.71
N ASP A 52 -4.98 -8.40 -7.10
CA ASP A 52 -5.05 -7.03 -7.62
C ASP A 52 -3.70 -6.30 -7.54
N PHE A 53 -3.63 -5.16 -8.23
CA PHE A 53 -2.44 -4.34 -8.37
C PHE A 53 -2.70 -2.90 -7.94
N ILE A 54 -1.67 -2.23 -7.44
CA ILE A 54 -1.68 -0.76 -7.29
C ILE A 54 -0.90 -0.16 -8.45
N VAL A 55 -1.42 0.92 -9.03
CA VAL A 55 -0.74 1.73 -10.03
C VAL A 55 -0.62 3.17 -9.52
N ALA A 56 0.60 3.69 -9.47
CA ALA A 56 0.91 5.01 -8.92
C ALA A 56 1.95 5.78 -9.75
N GLY A 57 2.17 7.05 -9.40
CA GLY A 57 3.20 7.90 -9.99
C GLY A 57 4.61 7.60 -9.46
N GLU A 58 5.45 8.62 -9.36
CA GLU A 58 6.81 8.53 -8.86
C GLU A 58 6.88 8.47 -7.32
N ASP A 59 8.00 7.95 -6.81
CA ASP A 59 8.38 7.94 -5.40
C ASP A 59 7.34 7.26 -4.48
N PHE A 60 6.80 6.12 -4.92
CA PHE A 60 5.85 5.34 -4.13
C PHE A 60 6.52 4.74 -2.89
N GLY A 61 5.83 4.83 -1.76
CA GLY A 61 6.30 4.34 -0.46
C GLY A 61 7.33 5.26 0.20
N CYS A 62 7.36 6.53 -0.15
CA CYS A 62 8.28 7.50 0.46
C CYS A 62 7.93 7.81 1.92
N GLY A 63 8.81 8.56 2.59
CA GLY A 63 8.63 8.92 3.99
C GLY A 63 9.26 7.93 4.97
N SER A 64 8.49 7.51 5.97
CA SER A 64 9.02 6.77 7.12
C SER A 64 9.45 5.34 6.76
N SER A 65 10.48 4.82 7.45
CA SER A 65 10.88 3.42 7.32
C SER A 65 9.87 2.49 8.00
N ARG A 66 8.83 2.05 7.28
CA ARG A 66 7.73 1.24 7.81
C ARG A 66 7.50 -0.03 6.98
N GLU A 67 7.92 -1.17 7.49
CA GLU A 67 7.61 -2.48 6.89
C GLU A 67 6.10 -2.77 6.90
N HIS A 68 5.38 -2.24 7.89
CA HIS A 68 3.92 -2.30 7.99
C HIS A 68 3.21 -1.83 6.70
N ALA A 69 3.80 -0.90 5.93
CA ALA A 69 3.21 -0.45 4.67
C ALA A 69 3.17 -1.59 3.63
N VAL A 70 4.24 -2.38 3.54
CA VAL A 70 4.30 -3.56 2.67
C VAL A 70 3.37 -4.66 3.19
N TRP A 71 3.36 -4.86 4.50
CA TRP A 71 2.49 -5.86 5.16
C TRP A 71 1.00 -5.56 4.96
N ALA A 72 0.58 -4.30 5.07
CA ALA A 72 -0.80 -3.90 4.83
C ALA A 72 -1.24 -4.21 3.40
N LEU A 73 -0.39 -3.91 2.41
CA LEU A 73 -0.67 -4.18 1.00
C LEU A 73 -0.70 -5.69 0.71
N ARG A 74 0.28 -6.44 1.22
CA ARG A 74 0.35 -7.90 1.07
C ARG A 74 -0.85 -8.58 1.71
N GLY A 75 -1.19 -8.21 2.95
CA GLY A 75 -2.36 -8.72 3.65
C GLY A 75 -3.69 -8.36 2.96
N ALA A 76 -3.76 -7.21 2.28
CA ALA A 76 -4.93 -6.81 1.48
C ALA A 76 -5.05 -7.58 0.15
N GLY A 77 -4.07 -8.44 -0.18
CA GLY A 77 -4.06 -9.24 -1.39
C GLY A 77 -3.46 -8.55 -2.61
N ILE A 78 -2.81 -7.38 -2.42
CA ILE A 78 -2.07 -6.71 -3.50
C ILE A 78 -0.88 -7.57 -3.89
N ARG A 79 -0.84 -7.92 -5.17
CA ARG A 79 0.14 -8.83 -5.73
C ARG A 79 1.37 -8.12 -6.28
N ALA A 80 1.20 -6.89 -6.76
CA ALA A 80 2.32 -6.02 -7.11
C ALA A 80 1.89 -4.54 -7.11
N VAL A 81 2.88 -3.67 -6.92
CA VAL A 81 2.75 -2.23 -7.14
C VAL A 81 3.51 -1.86 -8.41
N ILE A 82 2.91 -1.04 -9.26
CA ILE A 82 3.50 -0.51 -10.48
C ILE A 82 3.57 1.01 -10.31
N ALA A 83 4.76 1.56 -10.28
CA ALA A 83 5.00 2.97 -10.03
C ALA A 83 6.09 3.50 -10.97
N GLY A 84 6.14 4.82 -11.19
CA GLY A 84 7.21 5.47 -11.96
C GLY A 84 8.57 5.33 -11.28
N SER A 85 8.59 5.35 -9.95
CA SER A 85 9.74 5.03 -9.11
C SER A 85 9.29 4.64 -7.70
N PHE A 86 10.21 4.06 -6.92
CA PHE A 86 9.95 3.65 -5.54
C PHE A 86 10.95 4.25 -4.58
N ALA A 87 10.49 4.64 -3.40
CA ALA A 87 11.38 4.98 -2.32
C ALA A 87 12.23 3.78 -1.92
N ARG A 88 13.53 3.98 -1.78
CA ARG A 88 14.52 2.91 -1.64
C ARG A 88 14.26 1.96 -0.46
N ILE A 89 13.76 2.48 0.66
CA ILE A 89 13.45 1.65 1.84
C ILE A 89 12.21 0.80 1.57
N PHE A 90 11.13 1.40 1.06
CA PHE A 90 9.92 0.67 0.71
C PHE A 90 10.19 -0.43 -0.32
N TYR A 91 11.00 -0.15 -1.34
CA TYR A 91 11.36 -1.13 -2.37
C TYR A 91 12.13 -2.35 -1.83
N ARG A 92 12.91 -2.15 -0.75
CA ARG A 92 13.68 -3.23 -0.12
C ARG A 92 12.82 -4.09 0.81
N ASN A 93 11.85 -3.47 1.48
CA ASN A 93 10.97 -4.11 2.46
C ASN A 93 9.96 -5.05 1.77
#